data_AF-A0A960HFY7-F1
#
_entry.id   AF-A0A960HFY7-F1
#
_cell.length_a   1.000
_cell.length_b   1.000
_cell.length_c   1.000
_cell.angle_alpha   90.00
_cell.angle_beta   90.00
_cell.angle_gamma   90.00
#
_symmetry.space_group_name_H-M   'P 1'
#
loop_
_entity.id
_entity.type
_entity.pdbx_description
1 polymer ?
#
loop_
_entity_poly.entity_id
_entity_poly.type
_entity_poly.pdbx_seq_one_letter_code
_entity_poly.pdbx_strand_id
1 'polypeptide(L)'
;MWRCSTLADADRAAQLAYEAGSTFLMTRVMMGQAMIHTTLGNDGLAERLAADAVAQSDRHNLVLVQMTISYAIRRDRGEQAELARLESALGSLIDRIPLFMSAFALVHAEAGQLDDARRLLAELQTMTPWPRNWLWLAGNVASLEAAVLAGVEPLITDYAAVLRRYSGQWALGGAELLCFGPVDRVLGLAAAAKGDLDEARRLLASARRVAEAESAAPWVRRCDDALAAIGGGNR
;
A
#
# COMPACT_ATOMS: atom_id res chain seq x y z
N MET A 1 -4.32 -19.67 17.09
CA MET A 1 -5.50 -19.02 17.71
C MET A 1 -5.14 -17.57 18.03
N TRP A 2 -4.88 -16.74 17.01
CA TRP A 2 -4.49 -15.31 17.12
C TRP A 2 -5.39 -14.40 16.26
N ARG A 3 -6.47 -14.95 15.68
CA ARG A 3 -7.21 -14.36 14.55
C ARG A 3 -8.16 -13.20 14.90
N CYS A 4 -8.08 -12.63 16.11
CA CYS A 4 -9.04 -11.60 16.53
C CYS A 4 -8.49 -10.54 17.51
N SER A 5 -7.19 -10.55 17.84
CA SER A 5 -6.68 -9.61 18.84
C SER A 5 -6.60 -8.18 18.29
N THR A 6 -6.07 -7.96 17.09
CA THR A 6 -5.80 -6.60 16.58
C THR A 6 -7.06 -5.75 16.42
N LEU A 7 -8.15 -6.32 15.90
CA LEU A 7 -9.41 -5.59 15.77
C LEU A 7 -10.07 -5.39 17.14
N ALA A 8 -10.04 -6.41 18.01
CA ALA A 8 -10.56 -6.27 19.37
C ALA A 8 -9.78 -5.22 20.18
N ASP A 9 -8.46 -5.14 20.00
CA ASP A 9 -7.60 -4.15 20.62
C ASP A 9 -7.90 -2.74 20.08
N ALA A 10 -8.13 -2.61 18.77
CA ALA A 10 -8.53 -1.35 18.16
C ALA A 10 -9.91 -0.88 18.65
N ASP A 11 -10.89 -1.79 18.73
CA ASP A 11 -12.22 -1.51 19.26
C ASP A 11 -12.16 -1.14 20.75
N ARG A 12 -11.30 -1.82 21.52
CA ARG A 12 -11.08 -1.47 22.93
C ARG A 12 -10.43 -0.10 23.07
N ALA A 13 -9.46 0.24 22.22
CA ALA A 13 -8.85 1.56 22.21
C ALA A 13 -9.88 2.65 21.85
N ALA A 14 -10.81 2.37 20.93
CA ALA A 14 -11.86 3.31 20.54
C ALA A 14 -12.80 3.58 21.72
N GLN A 15 -13.20 2.53 22.43
CA GLN A 15 -14.02 2.64 23.63
C GLN A 15 -13.32 3.48 24.72
N LEU A 16 -12.02 3.24 24.96
CA LEU A 16 -11.25 4.02 25.94
C LEU A 16 -11.11 5.49 25.53
N ALA A 17 -10.90 5.76 24.24
CA ALA A 17 -10.85 7.13 23.73
C ALA A 17 -12.20 7.86 23.88
N TYR A 18 -13.31 7.14 23.72
CA TYR A 18 -14.67 7.65 23.93
C TYR A 18 -14.89 8.01 25.40
N GLU A 19 -14.59 7.08 26.30
CA GLU A 19 -14.70 7.27 27.75
C GLU A 19 -13.83 8.42 28.26
N ALA A 20 -12.66 8.63 27.65
CA ALA A 20 -11.78 9.74 27.98
C ALA A 20 -12.26 11.11 27.47
N GLY A 21 -13.30 11.16 26.61
CA GLY A 21 -13.83 12.39 26.04
C GLY A 21 -12.84 13.15 25.14
N SER A 22 -11.80 12.46 24.64
CA SER A 22 -10.73 13.10 23.88
C SER A 22 -10.96 12.94 22.37
N THR A 23 -11.43 14.00 21.71
CA THR A 23 -11.59 14.04 20.24
C THR A 23 -10.28 13.70 19.52
N PHE A 24 -9.14 14.06 20.10
CA PHE A 24 -7.84 13.71 19.54
C PHE A 24 -7.60 12.19 19.51
N LEU A 25 -7.78 11.51 20.65
CA LEU A 25 -7.59 10.08 20.72
C LEU A 25 -8.64 9.34 19.89
N MET A 26 -9.87 9.83 19.89
CA MET A 26 -10.99 9.27 19.13
C MET A 26 -10.67 9.25 17.63
N THR A 27 -10.37 10.41 17.06
CA THR A 27 -10.09 10.54 15.61
C THR A 27 -8.85 9.76 15.18
N ARG A 28 -7.83 9.60 16.04
CA ARG A 28 -6.67 8.74 15.79
C ARG A 28 -7.06 7.26 15.73
N VAL A 29 -7.80 6.77 16.72
CA VAL A 29 -8.20 5.36 16.75
C VAL A 29 -9.13 5.03 15.58
N MET A 30 -10.06 5.91 15.24
CA MET A 30 -10.94 5.73 14.08
C MET A 30 -10.16 5.60 12.77
N MET A 31 -9.09 6.38 12.58
CA MET A 31 -8.20 6.24 11.42
C MET A 31 -7.42 4.92 11.43
N GLY A 32 -6.94 4.48 12.60
CA GLY A 32 -6.32 3.17 12.75
C GLY A 32 -7.29 2.02 12.41
N GLN A 33 -8.53 2.09 12.91
CA GLN A 33 -9.59 1.13 12.59
C GLN A 33 -9.91 1.15 11.09
N ALA A 34 -10.00 2.34 10.48
CA ALA A 34 -10.24 2.45 9.04
C ALA A 34 -9.12 1.77 8.23
N MET A 35 -7.85 1.99 8.58
CA MET A 35 -6.72 1.30 7.93
C MET A 35 -6.76 -0.22 8.12
N ILE A 36 -7.10 -0.71 9.32
CA ILE A 36 -7.30 -2.15 9.58
C ILE A 36 -8.42 -2.69 8.68
N HIS A 37 -9.57 -2.02 8.64
CA HIS A 37 -10.70 -2.44 7.83
C HIS A 37 -10.38 -2.43 6.33
N THR A 38 -9.67 -1.44 5.81
CA THR A 38 -9.16 -1.46 4.43
C THR A 38 -8.26 -2.68 4.19
N THR A 39 -7.35 -2.98 5.12
CA THR A 39 -6.45 -4.14 5.01
C THR A 39 -7.20 -5.47 4.98
N LEU A 40 -8.31 -5.55 5.72
CA LEU A 40 -9.21 -6.71 5.77
C LEU A 40 -10.21 -6.77 4.60
N GLY A 41 -10.30 -5.73 3.76
CA GLY A 41 -11.26 -5.62 2.66
C GLY A 41 -12.68 -5.20 3.08
N ASN A 42 -12.82 -4.57 4.25
CA ASN A 42 -14.08 -4.03 4.79
C ASN A 42 -14.27 -2.55 4.39
N ASP A 43 -14.20 -2.27 3.09
CA ASP A 43 -14.08 -0.92 2.52
C ASP A 43 -15.17 0.04 2.99
N GLY A 44 -16.43 -0.40 3.01
CA GLY A 44 -17.54 0.48 3.39
C GLY A 44 -17.48 0.93 4.84
N LEU A 45 -16.92 0.12 5.74
CA LEU A 45 -16.70 0.53 7.13
C LEU A 45 -15.46 1.42 7.26
N ALA A 46 -14.40 1.12 6.51
CA ALA A 46 -13.21 1.96 6.46
C ALA A 46 -13.51 3.38 5.96
N GLU A 47 -14.27 3.52 4.87
CA GLU A 47 -14.72 4.81 4.32
C GLU A 47 -15.51 5.62 5.35
N ARG A 48 -16.48 4.98 6.03
CA ARG A 48 -17.29 5.65 7.07
C ARG A 48 -16.43 6.12 8.24
N LEU A 49 -15.59 5.25 8.79
CA LEU A 49 -14.71 5.60 9.91
C LEU A 49 -13.77 6.77 9.57
N ALA A 50 -13.19 6.76 8.36
CA ALA A 50 -12.33 7.84 7.90
C ALA A 50 -13.10 9.16 7.74
N ALA A 51 -14.30 9.11 7.16
CA ALA A 51 -15.17 10.28 7.01
C ALA A 51 -15.62 10.86 8.36
N ASP A 52 -16.06 10.00 9.28
CA ASP A 52 -16.50 10.40 10.61
C ASP A 52 -15.34 11.01 11.42
N ALA A 53 -14.12 10.50 11.27
CA ALA A 53 -12.94 11.04 11.93
C ALA A 53 -12.57 12.44 11.42
N VAL A 54 -12.67 12.70 10.11
CA VAL A 54 -12.47 14.04 9.53
C VAL A 54 -13.60 14.99 9.92
N ALA A 55 -14.84 14.53 9.98
CA ALA A 55 -15.97 15.35 10.41
C ALA A 55 -15.84 15.83 11.87
N GLN A 56 -15.11 15.08 12.70
CA GLN A 56 -14.88 15.40 14.11
C GLN A 56 -13.67 16.31 14.36
N SER A 57 -12.79 16.54 13.38
CA SER A 57 -11.61 17.38 13.57
C SER A 57 -11.09 18.00 12.28
N ASP A 58 -10.79 19.30 12.35
CA ASP A 58 -10.19 20.13 11.30
C ASP A 58 -8.69 19.90 11.07
N ARG A 59 -8.10 18.88 11.71
CA ARG A 59 -6.66 18.64 11.63
C ARG A 59 -6.24 18.16 10.26
N HIS A 60 -5.29 18.88 9.68
CA HIS A 60 -4.79 18.63 8.32
C HIS A 60 -4.25 17.20 8.10
N ASN A 61 -3.70 16.56 9.13
CA ASN A 61 -3.18 15.18 9.01
C ASN A 61 -4.29 14.12 8.88
N LEU A 62 -5.54 14.40 9.27
CA LEU A 62 -6.65 13.47 9.09
C LEU A 62 -7.12 13.43 7.64
N VAL A 63 -7.13 14.58 6.96
CA VAL A 63 -7.45 14.66 5.53
C VAL A 63 -6.45 13.83 4.73
N LEU A 64 -5.15 13.92 5.07
CA LEU A 64 -4.12 13.12 4.43
C LEU A 64 -4.35 11.61 4.57
N VAL A 65 -4.72 11.17 5.78
CA VAL A 65 -5.02 9.76 6.06
C VAL A 65 -6.31 9.31 5.33
N GLN A 66 -7.34 10.15 5.29
CA GLN A 66 -8.56 9.85 4.53
C GLN A 66 -8.27 9.68 3.04
N MET A 67 -7.38 10.50 2.47
CA MET A 67 -6.94 10.38 1.09
C MET A 67 -6.22 9.04 0.85
N THR A 68 -5.36 8.59 1.76
CA THR A 68 -4.68 7.30 1.61
C THR A 68 -5.63 6.11 1.75
N ILE A 69 -6.60 6.18 2.66
CA ILE A 69 -7.66 5.15 2.77
C ILE A 69 -8.48 5.10 1.48
N SER A 70 -8.87 6.27 0.96
CA SER A 70 -9.60 6.36 -0.32
C SER A 70 -8.78 5.80 -1.48
N TYR A 71 -7.47 6.09 -1.52
CA TYR A 71 -6.55 5.51 -2.49
C TYR A 71 -6.56 3.98 -2.46
N ALA A 72 -6.40 3.35 -1.27
CA ALA A 72 -6.35 1.89 -1.19
C ALA A 72 -7.66 1.25 -1.63
N ILE A 73 -8.80 1.79 -1.19
CA ILE A 73 -10.13 1.26 -1.54
C ILE A 73 -10.39 1.37 -3.03
N ARG A 74 -10.13 2.54 -3.62
CA ARG A 74 -10.32 2.77 -5.07
C ARG A 74 -9.38 1.91 -5.90
N ARG A 75 -8.14 1.71 -5.43
CA ARG A 75 -7.19 0.77 -6.05
C ARG A 75 -7.72 -0.66 -6.00
N ASP A 76 -8.29 -1.09 -4.88
CA ASP A 76 -8.89 -2.42 -4.72
C ASP A 76 -10.15 -2.62 -5.59
N ARG A 77 -10.87 -1.54 -5.90
CA ARG A 77 -12.05 -1.52 -6.79
C ARG A 77 -11.72 -1.45 -8.28
N GLY A 78 -10.45 -1.29 -8.66
CA GLY A 78 -10.06 -1.16 -10.07
C GLY A 78 -10.25 0.24 -10.65
N GLU A 79 -10.26 1.28 -9.82
CA GLU A 79 -10.52 2.67 -10.23
C GLU A 79 -9.22 3.47 -10.52
N GLN A 80 -8.16 2.80 -10.97
CA GLN A 80 -6.83 3.42 -11.13
C GLN A 80 -6.81 4.59 -12.12
N ALA A 81 -7.61 4.53 -13.19
CA ALA A 81 -7.72 5.63 -14.15
C ALA A 81 -8.31 6.90 -13.52
N GLU A 82 -9.21 6.76 -12.54
CA GLU A 82 -9.73 7.91 -11.79
C GLU A 82 -8.70 8.43 -10.79
N LEU A 83 -8.04 7.53 -10.05
CA LEU A 83 -6.97 7.89 -9.12
C LEU A 83 -5.82 8.64 -9.81
N ALA A 84 -5.43 8.21 -11.01
CA ALA A 84 -4.36 8.84 -11.78
C ALA A 84 -4.66 10.32 -12.09
N ARG A 85 -5.92 10.67 -12.34
CA ARG A 85 -6.33 12.07 -12.61
C ARG A 85 -6.13 12.98 -11.39
N LEU A 86 -6.10 12.42 -10.17
CA LEU A 86 -5.90 13.18 -8.95
C LEU A 86 -4.47 13.69 -8.78
N GLU A 87 -3.49 13.18 -9.54
CA GLU A 87 -2.09 13.64 -9.47
C GLU A 87 -2.02 15.17 -9.63
N SER A 88 -2.64 15.70 -10.68
CA SER A 88 -2.65 17.14 -10.99
C SER A 88 -3.30 18.00 -9.90
N ALA A 89 -4.33 17.48 -9.22
CA ALA A 89 -5.02 18.18 -8.15
C ALA A 89 -4.21 18.21 -6.84
N LEU A 90 -3.25 17.30 -6.69
CA LEU A 90 -2.50 17.06 -5.46
C LEU A 90 -1.01 17.38 -5.59
N GLY A 91 -0.56 17.91 -6.74
CA GLY A 91 0.85 18.05 -7.11
C GLY A 91 1.76 18.63 -6.02
N SER A 92 1.36 19.75 -5.38
CA SER A 92 2.19 20.39 -4.35
C SER A 92 2.43 19.54 -3.09
N LEU A 93 1.52 18.59 -2.80
CA LEU A 93 1.64 17.63 -1.71
C LEU A 93 2.44 16.38 -2.15
N ILE A 94 2.24 15.93 -3.39
CA ILE A 94 2.91 14.77 -3.98
C ILE A 94 4.43 15.01 -4.07
N ASP A 95 4.84 16.17 -4.60
CA ASP A 95 6.24 16.48 -4.97
C ASP A 95 7.20 16.54 -3.77
N ARG A 96 6.70 16.49 -2.54
CA ARG A 96 7.50 16.64 -1.32
C ARG A 96 7.70 15.34 -0.54
N ILE A 97 6.91 14.31 -0.83
CA ILE A 97 6.86 13.10 -0.02
C ILE A 97 7.07 11.88 -0.94
N PRO A 98 8.25 11.22 -0.88
CA PRO A 98 8.58 10.09 -1.74
C PRO A 98 7.52 8.97 -1.78
N LEU A 99 6.82 8.74 -0.66
CA LEU A 99 5.72 7.77 -0.62
C LEU A 99 4.61 8.13 -1.61
N PHE A 100 4.16 9.39 -1.66
CA PHE A 100 3.05 9.78 -2.53
C PHE A 100 3.45 9.69 -3.99
N MET A 101 4.64 10.16 -4.35
CA MET A 101 5.17 9.97 -5.70
C MET A 101 5.24 8.49 -6.10
N SER A 102 5.70 7.62 -5.19
CA SER A 102 5.75 6.17 -5.43
C SER A 102 4.36 5.56 -5.62
N ALA A 103 3.38 5.98 -4.81
CA ALA A 103 2.00 5.51 -4.88
C ALA A 103 1.30 5.98 -6.16
N PHE A 104 1.57 7.20 -6.63
CA PHE A 104 1.06 7.71 -7.90
C PHE A 104 1.74 7.02 -9.09
N ALA A 105 3.06 6.84 -9.07
CA ALA A 105 3.76 6.07 -10.10
C ALA A 105 3.14 4.66 -10.27
N LEU A 106 2.80 4.02 -9.15
CA LEU A 106 2.11 2.74 -9.15
C LEU A 106 0.70 2.82 -9.75
N VAL A 107 -0.10 3.82 -9.36
CA VAL A 107 -1.44 4.01 -9.94
C VAL A 107 -1.40 4.26 -11.44
N HIS A 108 -0.47 5.08 -11.94
CA HIS A 108 -0.29 5.28 -13.37
C HIS A 108 0.08 3.97 -14.07
N ALA A 109 0.99 3.18 -13.48
CA ALA A 109 1.39 1.91 -14.05
C ALA A 109 0.22 0.90 -14.11
N GLU A 110 -0.58 0.80 -13.04
CA GLU A 110 -1.78 -0.04 -13.00
C GLU A 110 -2.88 0.42 -13.97
N ALA A 111 -2.98 1.74 -14.22
CA ALA A 111 -3.89 2.31 -15.23
C ALA A 111 -3.38 2.13 -16.68
N GLY A 112 -2.23 1.51 -16.89
CA GLY A 112 -1.59 1.38 -18.21
C GLY A 112 -0.94 2.67 -18.73
N GLN A 113 -0.86 3.72 -17.90
CA GLN A 113 -0.21 5.00 -18.21
C GLN A 113 1.29 4.92 -17.93
N LEU A 114 1.98 4.05 -18.67
CA LEU A 114 3.36 3.65 -18.36
C LEU A 114 4.37 4.80 -18.47
N ASP A 115 4.15 5.76 -19.36
CA ASP A 115 5.06 6.90 -19.52
C ASP A 115 5.01 7.86 -18.32
N ASP A 116 3.84 8.10 -17.74
CA ASP A 116 3.69 8.87 -16.51
C ASP A 116 4.31 8.14 -15.32
N ALA A 117 4.12 6.82 -15.24
CA ALA A 117 4.78 6.01 -14.22
C ALA A 117 6.31 6.11 -14.31
N ARG A 118 6.88 6.02 -15.53
CA ARG A 118 8.33 6.18 -15.76
C ARG A 118 8.82 7.57 -15.40
N ARG A 119 8.08 8.62 -15.76
CA ARG A 119 8.39 10.01 -15.41
C ARG A 119 8.48 10.17 -13.88
N LEU A 120 7.48 9.71 -13.15
CA LEU A 120 7.45 9.80 -11.69
C LEU A 120 8.57 8.99 -11.04
N LEU A 121 8.86 7.78 -11.54
CA LEU A 121 9.97 6.97 -11.07
C LEU A 121 11.33 7.64 -11.29
N ALA A 122 11.51 8.32 -12.43
CA ALA A 122 12.72 9.08 -12.73
C ALA A 122 12.88 10.28 -11.80
N GLU A 123 11.81 11.06 -11.57
CA GLU A 123 11.83 12.17 -10.63
C GLU A 123 12.13 11.68 -9.20
N LEU A 124 11.56 10.56 -8.81
CA LEU A 124 11.82 9.97 -7.50
C LEU A 124 13.30 9.59 -7.28
N GLN A 125 14.06 9.31 -8.35
CA GLN A 125 15.51 9.09 -8.25
C GLN A 125 16.27 10.40 -7.93
N THR A 126 15.77 11.56 -8.35
CA THR A 126 16.41 12.87 -8.06
C THR A 126 16.33 13.22 -6.57
N MET A 127 15.37 12.63 -5.85
CA MET A 127 15.15 12.83 -4.41
C MET A 127 16.05 11.96 -3.52
N THR A 128 16.90 11.10 -4.10
CA THR A 128 17.74 10.17 -3.32
C THR A 128 18.94 10.88 -2.65
N PRO A 129 19.39 10.43 -1.46
CA PRO A 129 18.83 9.34 -0.65
C PRO A 129 17.56 9.77 0.11
N TRP A 130 16.56 8.89 0.15
CA TRP A 130 15.34 9.17 0.91
C TRP A 130 15.59 9.06 2.42
N PRO A 131 14.93 9.88 3.25
CA PRO A 131 14.93 9.70 4.69
C PRO A 131 14.45 8.29 5.06
N ARG A 132 15.24 7.53 5.81
CA ARG A 132 14.88 6.20 6.32
C ARG A 132 13.93 6.32 7.52
N ASN A 133 12.72 6.79 7.26
CA ASN A 133 11.67 6.97 8.25
C ASN A 133 10.58 5.89 8.08
N TRP A 134 9.48 6.05 8.82
CA TRP A 134 8.35 5.13 8.85
C TRP A 134 7.54 5.05 7.53
N LEU A 135 7.81 5.91 6.55
CA LEU A 135 7.24 5.85 5.19
C LEU A 135 8.14 5.11 4.20
N TRP A 136 9.42 4.96 4.54
CA TRP A 136 10.47 4.54 3.61
C TRP A 136 10.20 3.16 2.99
N LEU A 137 9.80 2.18 3.81
CA LEU A 137 9.57 0.81 3.33
C LEU A 137 8.37 0.74 2.38
N ALA A 138 7.27 1.40 2.74
CA ALA A 138 6.08 1.51 1.91
C ALA A 138 6.38 2.17 0.56
N GLY A 139 7.17 3.26 0.56
CA GLY A 139 7.60 3.93 -0.66
C GLY A 139 8.37 2.98 -1.58
N ASN A 140 9.39 2.28 -1.06
CA ASN A 140 10.19 1.35 -1.84
C ASN A 140 9.37 0.19 -2.43
N VAL A 141 8.40 -0.35 -1.67
CA VAL A 141 7.49 -1.40 -2.16
C VAL A 141 6.62 -0.88 -3.31
N ALA A 142 6.04 0.31 -3.16
CA ALA A 142 5.26 0.94 -4.22
C ALA A 142 6.10 1.22 -5.48
N SER A 143 7.32 1.73 -5.31
CA SER A 143 8.24 1.99 -6.44
C SER A 143 8.68 0.72 -7.16
N LEU A 144 8.95 -0.37 -6.43
CA LEU A 144 9.30 -1.65 -7.06
C LEU A 144 8.15 -2.17 -7.90
N GLU A 145 6.93 -2.16 -7.35
CA GLU A 145 5.75 -2.62 -8.08
C GLU A 145 5.49 -1.77 -9.34
N ALA A 146 5.58 -0.44 -9.21
CA ALA A 146 5.48 0.47 -10.34
C ALA A 146 6.55 0.20 -11.40
N ALA A 147 7.80 -0.02 -10.99
CA ALA A 147 8.91 -0.32 -11.89
C ALA A 147 8.71 -1.65 -12.63
N VAL A 148 8.17 -2.68 -11.95
CA VAL A 148 7.81 -3.96 -12.57
C VAL A 148 6.74 -3.76 -13.64
N LEU A 149 5.64 -3.09 -13.31
CA LEU A 149 4.54 -2.85 -14.25
C LEU A 149 4.97 -1.98 -15.44
N ALA A 150 5.83 -0.98 -15.21
CA ALA A 150 6.35 -0.09 -16.23
C ALA A 150 7.53 -0.66 -17.03
N GLY A 151 8.06 -1.82 -16.65
CA GLY A 151 9.19 -2.48 -17.33
C GLY A 151 10.53 -1.75 -17.18
N VAL A 152 10.79 -1.11 -16.03
CA VAL A 152 12.00 -0.32 -15.80
C VAL A 152 13.08 -1.18 -15.14
N GLU A 153 13.74 -2.04 -15.93
CA GLU A 153 14.66 -3.08 -15.43
C GLU A 153 15.76 -2.62 -14.44
N PRO A 154 16.45 -1.47 -14.64
CA PRO A 154 17.44 -1.01 -13.68
C PRO A 154 16.81 -0.78 -12.29
N LEU A 155 15.66 -0.12 -12.24
CA LEU A 155 14.95 0.15 -10.98
C LEU A 155 14.38 -1.12 -10.34
N ILE A 156 13.92 -2.09 -11.14
CA ILE A 156 13.50 -3.40 -10.61
C ILE A 156 14.68 -4.05 -9.87
N THR A 157 15.88 -3.97 -10.44
CA THR A 157 17.09 -4.53 -9.82
C THR A 157 17.45 -3.83 -8.52
N ASP A 158 17.51 -2.50 -8.54
CA ASP A 158 17.95 -1.70 -7.39
C ASP A 158 16.98 -1.82 -6.22
N TYR A 159 15.68 -1.64 -6.46
CA TYR A 159 14.67 -1.75 -5.41
C TYR A 159 14.56 -3.19 -4.88
N ALA A 160 14.61 -4.22 -5.73
CA ALA A 160 14.57 -5.60 -5.26
C ALA A 160 15.78 -5.93 -4.37
N ALA A 161 16.98 -5.48 -4.73
CA ALA A 161 18.18 -5.66 -3.91
C ALA A 161 18.02 -5.03 -2.52
N VAL A 162 17.46 -3.82 -2.46
CA VAL A 162 17.18 -3.11 -1.21
C VAL A 162 16.09 -3.80 -0.37
N LEU A 163 15.05 -4.35 -1.01
CA LEU A 163 13.89 -4.94 -0.35
C LEU A 163 14.12 -6.38 0.13
N ARG A 164 15.10 -7.12 -0.44
CA ARG A 164 15.42 -8.50 -0.02
C ARG A 164 15.66 -8.64 1.49
N ARG A 165 16.27 -7.64 2.14
CA ARG A 165 16.52 -7.65 3.60
C ARG A 165 15.24 -7.51 4.46
N TYR A 166 14.11 -7.22 3.85
CA TYR A 166 12.80 -7.12 4.50
C TYR A 166 11.83 -8.23 4.05
N SER A 167 12.34 -9.27 3.39
CA SER A 167 11.55 -10.46 3.08
C SER A 167 10.90 -11.02 4.35
N GLY A 168 9.64 -11.47 4.21
CA GLY A 168 8.79 -11.92 5.32
C GLY A 168 8.13 -10.79 6.14
N GLN A 169 8.38 -9.50 5.84
CA GLN A 169 7.74 -8.38 6.54
C GLN A 169 6.54 -7.81 5.76
N TRP A 170 5.72 -7.04 6.47
CA TRP A 170 4.68 -6.18 5.89
C TRP A 170 5.20 -4.76 5.67
N ALA A 171 4.88 -4.18 4.52
CA ALA A 171 5.17 -2.78 4.25
C ALA A 171 3.99 -1.91 4.69
N LEU A 172 4.19 -1.14 5.77
CA LEU A 172 3.21 -0.19 6.30
C LEU A 172 3.71 1.25 6.08
N GLY A 173 2.83 2.12 5.59
CA GLY A 173 3.04 3.57 5.51
C GLY A 173 2.68 4.22 6.83
N GLY A 174 3.51 4.05 7.86
CA GLY A 174 3.15 4.47 9.22
C GLY A 174 1.99 3.68 9.82
N ALA A 175 1.60 4.06 11.04
CA ALA A 175 0.60 3.30 11.80
C ALA A 175 -0.83 3.42 11.26
N GLU A 176 -1.13 4.45 10.46
CA GLU A 176 -2.50 4.80 10.08
C GLU A 176 -2.69 5.14 8.58
N LEU A 177 -1.64 5.28 7.76
CA LEU A 177 -1.87 5.75 6.37
C LEU A 177 -2.28 4.63 5.43
N LEU A 178 -1.45 3.59 5.30
CA LEU A 178 -1.68 2.54 4.30
C LEU A 178 -0.93 1.26 4.62
N CYS A 179 -1.50 0.14 4.19
CA CYS A 179 -0.80 -1.12 4.02
C CYS A 179 -0.44 -1.29 2.54
N PHE A 180 0.83 -1.61 2.24
CA PHE A 180 1.31 -1.97 0.88
C PHE A 180 1.55 -3.49 0.73
N GLY A 181 1.06 -4.26 1.69
CA GLY A 181 1.08 -5.71 1.64
C GLY A 181 2.41 -6.35 2.08
N PRO A 182 2.52 -7.67 1.95
CA PRO A 182 3.75 -8.40 2.21
C PRO A 182 4.85 -8.02 1.22
N VAL A 183 6.06 -7.74 1.70
CA VAL A 183 7.24 -7.39 0.88
C VAL A 183 7.56 -8.52 -0.12
N ASP A 184 7.38 -9.77 0.30
CA ASP A 184 7.61 -10.95 -0.56
C ASP A 184 6.77 -10.91 -1.84
N ARG A 185 5.60 -10.25 -1.83
CA ARG A 185 4.75 -10.17 -3.02
C ARG A 185 5.45 -9.40 -4.15
N VAL A 186 5.95 -8.19 -3.85
CA VAL A 186 6.63 -7.36 -4.87
C VAL A 186 7.99 -7.93 -5.26
N LEU A 187 8.68 -8.61 -4.34
CA LEU A 187 9.89 -9.36 -4.68
C LEU A 187 9.58 -10.53 -5.64
N GLY A 188 8.45 -11.21 -5.45
CA GLY A 188 7.98 -12.25 -6.36
C GLY A 188 7.63 -11.72 -7.74
N LEU A 189 6.97 -10.56 -7.82
CA LEU A 189 6.71 -9.85 -9.09
C LEU A 189 8.03 -9.48 -9.80
N ALA A 190 9.02 -8.99 -9.05
CA ALA A 190 10.33 -8.64 -9.59
C ALA A 190 11.09 -9.87 -10.11
N ALA A 191 11.01 -11.02 -9.42
CA ALA A 191 11.59 -12.27 -9.88
C ALA A 191 10.93 -12.75 -11.18
N ALA A 192 9.59 -12.68 -11.26
CA ALA A 192 8.84 -13.03 -12.46
C ALA A 192 9.22 -12.15 -13.65
N ALA A 193 9.33 -10.83 -13.45
CA ALA A 193 9.76 -9.88 -14.48
C ALA A 193 11.18 -10.18 -15.02
N LYS A 194 12.02 -10.85 -14.23
CA LYS A 194 13.38 -11.29 -14.62
C LYS A 194 13.44 -12.71 -15.19
N GLY A 195 12.30 -13.39 -15.32
CA GLY A 195 12.22 -14.77 -15.79
C GLY A 195 12.56 -15.83 -14.73
N ASP A 196 12.79 -15.46 -13.47
CA ASP A 196 13.04 -16.40 -12.37
C ASP A 196 11.71 -16.88 -11.77
N LEU A 197 11.02 -17.75 -12.52
CA LEU A 197 9.66 -18.17 -12.20
C LEU A 197 9.58 -19.03 -10.93
N ASP A 198 10.63 -19.76 -10.58
CA ASP A 198 10.65 -20.61 -9.38
C ASP A 198 10.76 -19.76 -8.11
N GLU A 199 11.67 -18.77 -8.13
CA GLU A 199 11.75 -17.80 -7.03
C GLU A 199 10.48 -16.97 -6.92
N ALA A 200 9.89 -16.56 -8.05
CA ALA A 200 8.62 -15.85 -8.08
C ALA A 200 7.51 -16.64 -7.39
N ARG A 201 7.33 -17.93 -7.73
CA ARG A 201 6.34 -18.82 -7.09
C ARG A 201 6.58 -18.94 -5.60
N ARG A 202 7.84 -19.14 -5.18
CA ARG A 202 8.20 -19.31 -3.77
C ARG A 202 7.84 -18.07 -2.94
N LEU A 203 8.20 -16.88 -3.44
CA LEU A 203 7.94 -15.60 -2.79
C LEU A 203 6.45 -15.25 -2.76
N LEU A 204 5.74 -15.41 -3.88
CA LEU A 204 4.30 -15.14 -3.96
C LEU A 204 3.50 -16.09 -3.06
N ALA A 205 3.87 -17.38 -3.00
CA ALA A 205 3.25 -18.32 -2.09
C ALA A 205 3.53 -17.98 -0.61
N SER A 206 4.71 -17.46 -0.29
CA SER A 206 5.05 -16.94 1.04
C SER A 206 4.16 -15.76 1.42
N ALA A 207 4.09 -14.75 0.54
CA ALA A 207 3.24 -13.57 0.71
C ALA A 207 1.77 -13.94 0.91
N ARG A 208 1.25 -14.85 0.07
CA ARG A 208 -0.12 -15.35 0.16
C ARG A 208 -0.42 -15.98 1.52
N ARG A 209 0.44 -16.88 2.02
CA ARG A 209 0.26 -17.52 3.33
C ARG A 209 0.20 -16.52 4.47
N VAL A 210 1.07 -15.50 4.44
CA VAL A 210 1.07 -14.44 5.46
C VAL A 210 -0.19 -13.58 5.35
N ALA A 211 -0.61 -13.21 4.15
CA ALA A 211 -1.87 -12.48 3.95
C ALA A 211 -3.10 -13.28 4.44
N GLU A 212 -3.14 -14.60 4.21
CA GLU A 212 -4.19 -15.47 4.72
C GLU A 212 -4.17 -15.58 6.26
N ALA A 213 -2.98 -15.63 6.87
CA ALA A 213 -2.83 -15.67 8.32
C ALA A 213 -3.42 -14.40 8.99
N GLU A 214 -3.23 -13.25 8.34
CA GLU A 214 -3.75 -11.94 8.76
C GLU A 214 -5.17 -11.64 8.27
N SER A 215 -5.82 -12.58 7.57
CA SER A 215 -7.15 -12.37 6.96
C SER A 215 -7.23 -11.15 6.02
N ALA A 216 -6.11 -10.80 5.39
CA ALA A 216 -5.97 -9.62 4.55
C ALA A 216 -6.43 -9.93 3.12
N ALA A 217 -7.75 -10.05 2.93
CA ALA A 217 -8.37 -10.56 1.71
C ALA A 217 -7.92 -9.87 0.41
N PRO A 218 -7.77 -8.53 0.33
CA PRO A 218 -7.25 -7.88 -0.88
C PRO A 218 -5.84 -8.35 -1.26
N TRP A 219 -4.99 -8.63 -0.28
CA TRP A 219 -3.62 -9.09 -0.50
C TRP A 219 -3.55 -10.56 -0.89
N VAL A 220 -4.46 -11.41 -0.38
CA VAL A 220 -4.60 -12.79 -0.85
C VAL A 220 -4.93 -12.81 -2.34
N ARG A 221 -5.96 -12.07 -2.76
CA ARG A 221 -6.36 -11.95 -4.17
C ARG A 221 -5.22 -11.47 -5.06
N ARG A 222 -4.51 -10.40 -4.68
CA ARG A 222 -3.34 -9.92 -5.44
C ARG A 222 -2.24 -10.97 -5.59
N CYS A 223 -2.02 -11.82 -4.59
CA CYS A 223 -1.05 -12.91 -4.70
C CYS A 223 -1.56 -14.02 -5.64
N ASP A 224 -2.85 -14.35 -5.56
CA ASP A 224 -3.48 -15.34 -6.44
C ASP A 224 -3.45 -14.91 -7.91
N ASP A 225 -3.76 -13.64 -8.19
CA ASP A 225 -3.69 -13.05 -9.54
C ASP A 225 -2.26 -13.13 -10.10
N ALA A 226 -1.25 -12.80 -9.29
CA ALA A 226 0.15 -12.88 -9.68
C ALA A 226 0.61 -14.33 -9.92
N LEU A 227 0.18 -15.29 -9.09
CA LEU A 227 0.45 -16.72 -9.26
C LEU A 227 -0.24 -17.28 -10.52
N ALA A 228 -1.44 -16.82 -10.85
CA ALA A 228 -2.14 -17.20 -12.07
C ALA A 228 -1.41 -16.68 -13.32
N ALA A 229 -0.95 -15.42 -13.29
CA ALA A 229 -0.22 -14.80 -14.40
C ALA A 229 1.06 -15.58 -14.79
N ILE A 230 1.84 -16.04 -13.80
CA ILE A 230 3.05 -16.85 -14.04
C ILE A 230 2.76 -18.30 -14.45
N GLY A 231 1.56 -18.82 -14.16
CA GLY A 231 1.13 -20.17 -14.55
C GLY A 231 0.53 -20.24 -15.96
N GLY A 232 0.00 -19.11 -16.47
CA GLY A 232 -0.64 -19.02 -17.79
C GLY A 232 0.33 -18.97 -18.98
N GLY A 233 1.61 -18.66 -18.77
CA GLY A 233 2.61 -18.46 -19.84
C GLY A 233 3.18 -19.73 -20.48
N ASN A 234 2.53 -20.89 -20.33
CA ASN A 234 3.02 -22.18 -20.84
C ASN A 234 1.97 -22.95 -21.67
N ARG A 235 1.09 -22.24 -22.38
CA ARG A 235 0.17 -22.83 -23.37
C ARG A 235 0.43 -22.30 -24.77
#